data_AF-A0A6L9ES07-F1
#
_entry.id   AF-A0A6L9ES07-F1
#
_cell.length_a   1.000
_cell.length_b   1.000
_cell.length_c   1.000
_cell.angle_alpha   90.00
_cell.angle_beta   90.00
_cell.angle_gamma   90.00
#
_symmetry.space_group_name_H-M   'P 1'
#
loop_
_entity.id
_entity.type
_entity.pdbx_description
1 polymer ?
#
loop_
_entity_poly.entity_id
_entity_poly.type
_entity_poly.pdbx_seq_one_letter_code
_entity_poly.pdbx_strand_id
1 'polypeptide(L)'
;MIKSKTMASLLVALTLVVALPTMASAHCDTMDGPTVADGKKAIESNNINYVLKWVTPENEKEISEIFDLSMKVKDLSPEAKEISQNYFFENLVRLHRTAEGAPFTGLKPSGTAIDEKVLAADKSIEVGNLSTIENLVEKDKVPELKERFEKVMALKDYDVNDVEAGREYIEAYVKYFKFAEGEEEAHGAEATSLEKSHDEAETLPVIPWSLAGVFGLTTLILGIAYHKKACK
;
A
#
# COMPACT_ATOMS: atom_id res chain seq x y z
N MET A 1 -11.89 24.27 39.12
CA MET A 1 -11.16 25.06 38.10
C MET A 1 -9.83 24.38 37.81
N ILE A 2 -9.82 23.45 36.87
CA ILE A 2 -8.60 22.78 36.40
C ILE A 2 -7.86 23.80 35.52
N LYS A 3 -6.61 24.13 35.88
CA LYS A 3 -5.83 25.21 35.26
C LYS A 3 -5.65 24.95 33.76
N SER A 4 -5.97 25.93 32.90
CA SER A 4 -5.96 25.77 31.43
C SER A 4 -4.60 25.36 30.83
N LYS A 5 -3.51 25.47 31.60
CA LYS A 5 -2.18 25.02 31.18
C LYS A 5 -2.04 23.50 31.07
N THR A 6 -2.84 22.71 31.79
CA THR A 6 -2.77 21.24 31.67
C THR A 6 -3.58 20.69 30.49
N MET A 7 -4.62 21.42 30.02
CA MET A 7 -5.38 21.02 28.83
C MET A 7 -4.60 21.22 27.53
N ALA A 8 -3.75 22.25 27.46
CA ALA A 8 -2.91 22.49 26.28
C ALA A 8 -1.86 21.39 26.06
N SER A 9 -1.29 20.83 27.14
CA SER A 9 -0.36 19.70 27.05
C SER A 9 -1.04 18.37 26.70
N LEU A 10 -2.32 18.18 27.03
CA LEU A 10 -3.05 16.95 26.68
C LEU A 10 -3.44 16.93 25.20
N LEU A 11 -3.77 18.08 24.62
CA LEU A 11 -4.10 18.23 23.20
C LEU A 11 -2.88 18.03 22.29
N VAL A 12 -1.69 18.49 22.71
CA VAL A 12 -0.44 18.25 21.96
C VAL A 12 0.03 16.80 22.07
N ALA A 13 -0.23 16.13 23.21
CA ALA A 13 0.05 14.71 23.37
C ALA A 13 -0.90 13.81 22.55
N LEU A 14 -2.15 14.24 22.34
CA LEU A 14 -3.14 13.47 21.57
C LEU A 14 -2.93 13.57 20.05
N THR A 15 -2.37 14.68 19.56
CA THR A 15 -1.96 14.82 18.15
C THR A 15 -0.69 14.06 17.79
N LEU A 16 0.02 13.53 18.79
CA LEU A 16 1.23 12.71 18.61
C LEU A 16 0.94 11.20 18.71
N VAL A 17 -0.31 10.79 18.52
CA VAL A 17 -0.58 9.46 17.96
C VAL A 17 -0.25 9.57 16.47
N VAL A 18 1.04 9.67 16.19
CA VAL A 18 1.58 9.35 14.86
C VAL A 18 1.03 7.98 14.56
N ALA A 19 0.31 7.87 13.45
CA ALA A 19 -0.10 6.60 12.86
C ALA A 19 1.13 5.70 12.83
N LEU A 20 1.26 4.82 13.83
CA LEU A 20 2.25 3.76 13.78
C LEU A 20 1.87 2.97 12.55
N PRO A 21 2.75 2.83 11.56
CA PRO A 21 2.45 1.99 10.41
C PRO A 21 2.08 0.63 10.99
N THR A 22 0.84 0.19 10.74
CA THR A 22 0.41 -1.14 11.09
C THR A 22 1.38 -2.10 10.41
N MET A 23 1.82 -3.14 11.12
CA MET A 23 2.82 -4.10 10.64
C MET A 23 2.37 -4.84 9.36
N ALA A 24 1.04 -4.85 9.13
CA ALA A 24 0.21 -4.95 7.91
C ALA A 24 0.86 -4.93 6.52
N SER A 25 1.98 -4.23 6.39
CA SER A 25 2.59 -3.86 5.12
C SER A 25 4.03 -4.34 4.97
N ALA A 26 4.65 -4.85 6.04
CA ALA A 26 6.07 -5.14 6.00
C ALA A 26 6.39 -6.25 5.00
N HIS A 27 5.57 -7.30 4.92
CA HIS A 27 5.89 -8.51 4.16
C HIS A 27 6.06 -8.26 2.66
N CYS A 28 5.08 -7.59 2.03
CA CYS A 28 5.14 -7.20 0.60
C CYS A 28 6.24 -6.17 0.31
N ASP A 29 6.73 -5.46 1.33
CA ASP A 29 7.73 -4.39 1.23
C ASP A 29 9.16 -4.84 1.53
N THR A 30 9.40 -6.14 1.77
CA THR A 30 10.74 -6.66 2.08
C THR A 30 11.48 -7.20 0.86
N MET A 31 12.81 -7.21 0.94
CA MET A 31 13.70 -7.87 -0.04
C MET A 31 13.41 -9.37 -0.21
N ASP A 32 12.83 -10.00 0.81
CA ASP A 32 12.46 -11.42 0.84
C ASP A 32 10.96 -11.64 0.58
N GLY A 33 10.22 -10.57 0.33
CA GLY A 33 8.77 -10.57 0.16
C GLY A 33 8.31 -11.00 -1.22
N PRO A 34 7.01 -11.27 -1.38
CA PRO A 34 6.42 -11.81 -2.61
C PRO A 34 6.56 -10.84 -3.80
N THR A 35 6.40 -9.53 -3.55
CA THR A 35 6.58 -8.48 -4.57
C THR A 35 7.99 -8.51 -5.16
N VAL A 36 9.01 -8.58 -4.31
CA VAL A 36 10.42 -8.64 -4.76
C VAL A 36 10.76 -10.01 -5.34
N ALA A 37 10.16 -11.10 -4.85
CA ALA A 37 10.32 -12.42 -5.43
C ALA A 37 9.86 -12.45 -6.90
N ASP A 38 8.73 -11.84 -7.22
CA ASP A 38 8.28 -11.70 -8.61
C ASP A 38 9.11 -10.69 -9.40
N GLY A 39 9.64 -9.65 -8.76
CA GLY A 39 10.66 -8.78 -9.36
C GLY A 39 11.92 -9.54 -9.80
N LYS A 40 12.42 -10.46 -8.96
CA LYS A 40 13.56 -11.33 -9.28
C LYS A 40 13.21 -12.24 -10.48
N LYS A 41 12.04 -12.88 -10.48
CA LYS A 41 11.57 -13.69 -11.61
C LYS A 41 11.45 -12.89 -12.90
N ALA A 42 10.95 -11.65 -12.84
CA ALA A 42 10.84 -10.77 -14.00
C ALA A 42 12.21 -10.52 -14.65
N ILE A 43 13.23 -10.23 -13.84
CA ILE A 43 14.60 -10.02 -14.31
C ILE A 43 15.19 -11.31 -14.88
N GLU A 44 15.03 -12.44 -14.18
CA GLU A 44 15.60 -13.74 -14.59
C GLU A 44 15.02 -14.23 -15.92
N SER A 45 13.70 -14.04 -16.11
CA SER A 45 12.98 -14.46 -17.31
C SER A 45 12.91 -13.39 -18.41
N ASN A 46 13.39 -12.17 -18.12
CA ASN A 46 13.18 -10.98 -18.96
C ASN A 46 11.68 -10.79 -19.33
N ASN A 47 10.79 -10.96 -18.35
CA ASN A 47 9.34 -10.82 -18.52
C ASN A 47 8.76 -9.90 -17.45
N ILE A 48 8.38 -8.68 -17.85
CA ILE A 48 7.78 -7.68 -16.96
C ILE A 48 6.43 -8.12 -16.40
N ASN A 49 5.69 -9.03 -17.05
CA ASN A 49 4.33 -9.36 -16.65
C ASN A 49 4.25 -10.00 -15.25
N TYR A 50 5.35 -10.60 -14.77
CA TYR A 50 5.45 -11.04 -13.37
C TYR A 50 5.21 -9.91 -12.36
N VAL A 51 5.57 -8.67 -12.69
CA VAL A 51 5.43 -7.51 -11.78
C VAL A 51 4.21 -6.64 -12.06
N LEU A 52 3.65 -6.65 -13.27
CA LEU A 52 2.54 -5.75 -13.63
C LEU A 52 1.28 -6.00 -12.79
N LYS A 53 1.08 -7.23 -12.32
CA LYS A 53 -0.01 -7.58 -11.39
C LYS A 53 0.05 -6.88 -10.02
N TRP A 54 1.22 -6.37 -9.64
CA TRP A 54 1.43 -5.72 -8.34
C TRP A 54 1.19 -4.20 -8.38
N VAL A 55 1.01 -3.61 -9.56
CA VAL A 55 0.83 -2.16 -9.77
C VAL A 55 -0.49 -1.85 -10.46
N THR A 56 -0.98 -0.63 -10.29
CA THR A 56 -2.18 -0.17 -11.00
C THR A 56 -1.92 0.01 -12.50
N PRO A 57 -2.95 -0.04 -13.35
CA PRO A 57 -2.82 0.17 -14.80
C PRO A 57 -2.09 1.47 -15.17
N GLU A 58 -2.34 2.55 -14.41
CA GLU A 58 -1.76 3.87 -14.66
C GLU A 58 -0.24 3.89 -14.42
N ASN A 59 0.27 2.98 -13.58
CA ASN A 59 1.67 2.89 -13.19
C ASN A 59 2.46 1.85 -14.00
N GLU A 60 1.81 1.07 -14.87
CA GLU A 60 2.49 0.05 -15.70
C GLU A 60 3.60 0.63 -16.57
N LYS A 61 3.35 1.81 -17.17
CA LYS A 61 4.33 2.48 -18.01
C LYS A 61 5.59 2.84 -17.22
N GLU A 62 5.42 3.40 -16.03
CA GLU A 62 6.53 3.80 -15.18
C GLU A 62 7.39 2.60 -14.77
N ILE A 63 6.79 1.52 -14.30
CA ILE A 63 7.56 0.33 -13.88
C ILE A 63 8.23 -0.37 -15.07
N SER A 64 7.60 -0.35 -16.25
CA SER A 64 8.18 -0.92 -17.47
C SER A 64 9.42 -0.15 -17.93
N GLU A 65 9.38 1.18 -17.90
CA GLU A 65 10.54 2.02 -18.22
C GLU A 65 11.70 1.80 -17.23
N ILE A 66 11.39 1.67 -15.94
CA ILE A 66 12.36 1.36 -14.89
C ILE A 66 13.00 -0.02 -15.12
N PHE A 67 12.18 -1.03 -15.40
CA PHE A 67 12.65 -2.37 -15.71
C PHE A 67 13.59 -2.37 -16.93
N ASP A 68 13.19 -1.73 -18.03
CA ASP A 68 14.01 -1.62 -19.24
C ASP A 68 15.36 -0.95 -18.96
N LEU A 69 15.39 0.10 -18.14
CA LEU A 69 16.62 0.76 -17.72
C LEU A 69 17.50 -0.16 -16.87
N SER A 70 16.92 -0.85 -15.90
CA SER A 70 17.64 -1.80 -15.06
C SER A 70 18.22 -2.96 -15.88
N MET A 71 17.46 -3.51 -16.82
CA MET A 71 17.90 -4.60 -17.70
C MET A 71 19.04 -4.18 -18.64
N LYS A 72 19.12 -2.92 -19.05
CA LYS A 72 20.23 -2.41 -19.90
C LYS A 72 21.58 -2.40 -19.19
N VAL A 73 21.60 -2.21 -17.87
CA VAL A 73 22.84 -1.99 -17.12
C VAL A 73 23.22 -3.14 -16.19
N LYS A 74 22.29 -4.06 -15.89
CA LYS A 74 22.51 -5.15 -14.92
C LYS A 74 23.70 -6.07 -15.22
N ASP A 75 24.14 -6.14 -16.48
CA ASP A 75 25.21 -7.04 -16.92
C ASP A 75 26.56 -6.31 -17.12
N LEU A 76 26.66 -5.03 -16.75
CA LEU A 76 27.90 -4.25 -16.91
C LEU A 76 28.96 -4.60 -15.85
N SER A 77 28.54 -4.87 -14.61
CA SER A 77 29.40 -5.33 -13.50
C SER A 77 28.54 -5.90 -12.37
N PRO A 78 29.13 -6.62 -11.39
CA PRO A 78 28.41 -7.04 -10.18
C PRO A 78 27.76 -5.88 -9.42
N GLU A 79 28.43 -4.74 -9.31
CA GLU A 79 27.91 -3.53 -8.65
C GLU A 79 26.77 -2.90 -9.46
N ALA A 80 26.89 -2.87 -10.79
CA ALA A 80 25.81 -2.39 -11.66
C ALA A 80 24.56 -3.28 -11.55
N LYS A 81 24.75 -4.61 -11.43
CA LYS A 81 23.66 -5.55 -11.14
C LYS A 81 22.96 -5.20 -9.83
N GLU A 82 23.72 -5.04 -8.75
CA GLU A 82 23.15 -4.73 -7.43
C GLU A 82 22.37 -3.41 -7.45
N ILE A 83 22.96 -2.34 -7.99
CA ILE A 83 22.33 -1.00 -8.05
C ILE A 83 21.06 -1.04 -8.91
N SER A 84 21.11 -1.66 -10.08
CA SER A 84 19.95 -1.72 -10.99
C SER A 84 18.81 -2.59 -10.46
N GLN A 85 19.14 -3.70 -9.78
CA GLN A 85 18.14 -4.54 -9.12
C GLN A 85 17.49 -3.81 -7.96
N ASN A 86 18.27 -3.19 -7.08
CA ASN A 86 17.73 -2.41 -5.97
C ASN A 86 16.87 -1.23 -6.45
N TYR A 87 17.32 -0.50 -7.48
CA TYR A 87 16.53 0.56 -8.10
C TYR A 87 15.18 0.06 -8.62
N PHE A 88 15.15 -1.10 -9.28
CA PHE A 88 13.91 -1.70 -9.74
C PHE A 88 13.01 -2.13 -8.58
N PHE A 89 13.56 -2.85 -7.58
CA PHE A 89 12.78 -3.37 -6.45
C PHE A 89 12.19 -2.26 -5.57
N GLU A 90 12.96 -1.20 -5.29
CA GLU A 90 12.45 -0.05 -4.53
C GLU A 90 11.27 0.63 -5.23
N ASN A 91 11.36 0.80 -6.55
CA ASN A 91 10.29 1.42 -7.32
C ASN A 91 9.08 0.50 -7.49
N LEU A 92 9.30 -0.80 -7.66
CA LEU A 92 8.22 -1.78 -7.66
C LEU A 92 7.43 -1.73 -6.35
N VAL A 93 8.13 -1.78 -5.21
CA VAL A 93 7.49 -1.70 -3.89
C VAL A 93 6.79 -0.36 -3.70
N ARG A 94 7.40 0.76 -4.11
CA ARG A 94 6.76 2.09 -4.05
C ARG A 94 5.44 2.13 -4.82
N LEU A 95 5.41 1.59 -6.03
CA LEU A 95 4.20 1.58 -6.88
C LEU A 95 3.15 0.61 -6.35
N HIS A 96 3.57 -0.56 -5.85
CA HIS A 96 2.68 -1.49 -5.16
C HIS A 96 2.00 -0.84 -3.94
N ARG A 97 2.77 -0.17 -3.09
CA ARG A 97 2.22 0.53 -1.91
C ARG A 97 1.28 1.65 -2.28
N THR A 98 1.56 2.34 -3.39
CA THR A 98 0.65 3.34 -3.95
C THR A 98 -0.67 2.70 -4.42
N ALA A 99 -0.61 1.50 -5.03
CA ALA A 99 -1.81 0.74 -5.41
C ALA A 99 -2.67 0.33 -4.20
N GLU A 100 -2.05 0.10 -3.05
CA GLU A 100 -2.74 -0.18 -1.78
C GLU A 100 -3.22 1.08 -1.04
N GLY A 101 -3.01 2.27 -1.61
CA GLY A 101 -3.36 3.55 -0.98
C GLY A 101 -2.49 3.90 0.23
N ALA A 102 -1.27 3.37 0.29
CA ALA A 102 -0.43 3.42 1.48
C ALA A 102 0.96 4.03 1.22
N PRO A 103 1.59 4.64 2.23
CA PRO A 103 2.85 5.36 2.03
C PRO A 103 4.01 4.39 1.81
N PHE A 104 4.89 4.73 0.87
CA PHE A 104 6.18 4.06 0.73
C PHE A 104 7.15 4.49 1.83
N THR A 105 7.67 3.53 2.59
CA THR A 105 8.61 3.77 3.71
C THR A 105 9.98 3.14 3.48
N GLY A 106 10.33 2.90 2.21
CA GLY A 106 11.56 2.20 1.81
C GLY A 106 11.38 0.69 1.71
N LEU A 107 12.16 0.08 0.81
CA LEU A 107 12.33 -1.38 0.71
C LEU A 107 13.03 -1.89 1.98
N LYS A 108 12.40 -2.81 2.70
CA LYS A 108 12.95 -3.36 3.94
C LYS A 108 14.05 -4.38 3.63
N PRO A 109 15.15 -4.39 4.40
CA PRO A 109 16.27 -5.29 4.15
C PRO A 109 15.87 -6.76 4.33
N SER A 110 16.63 -7.66 3.72
CA SER A 110 16.50 -9.10 3.95
C SER A 110 16.65 -9.43 5.45
N GLY A 111 15.89 -10.41 5.94
CA GLY A 111 15.84 -10.77 7.36
C GLY A 111 15.03 -9.80 8.24
N THR A 112 14.28 -8.87 7.65
CA THR A 112 13.28 -8.08 8.39
C THR A 112 12.27 -9.03 9.03
N ALA A 113 12.01 -8.84 10.33
CA ALA A 113 11.07 -9.68 11.06
C ALA A 113 9.63 -9.48 10.53
N ILE A 114 8.97 -10.59 10.23
CA ILE A 114 7.58 -10.65 9.76
C ILE A 114 6.74 -11.33 10.84
N ASP A 115 5.49 -10.92 10.99
CA ASP A 115 4.56 -11.55 11.92
C ASP A 115 4.36 -13.03 11.57
N GLU A 116 4.32 -13.88 12.60
CA GLU A 116 4.19 -15.34 12.44
C GLU A 116 2.91 -15.72 11.68
N LYS A 117 1.80 -14.97 11.87
CA LYS A 117 0.54 -15.21 11.17
C LYS A 117 0.65 -14.97 9.68
N VAL A 118 1.39 -13.94 9.27
CA VAL A 118 1.68 -13.64 7.87
C VAL A 118 2.46 -14.80 7.25
N LEU A 119 3.56 -15.21 7.88
CA LEU A 119 4.39 -16.31 7.39
C LEU A 119 3.59 -17.61 7.28
N ALA A 120 2.71 -17.86 8.24
CA ALA A 120 1.80 -18.99 8.23
C ALA A 120 0.74 -18.92 7.12
N ALA A 121 0.18 -17.74 6.84
CA ALA A 121 -0.74 -17.49 5.73
C ALA A 121 -0.07 -17.77 4.39
N ASP A 122 1.15 -17.26 4.19
CA ASP A 122 1.96 -17.46 2.99
C ASP A 122 2.28 -18.95 2.80
N LYS A 123 2.68 -19.62 3.88
CA LYS A 123 2.94 -21.05 3.85
C LYS A 123 1.67 -21.85 3.51
N SER A 124 0.49 -21.41 3.95
CA SER A 124 -0.77 -22.09 3.69
C SER A 124 -1.08 -22.18 2.19
N ILE A 125 -0.78 -21.11 1.44
CA ILE A 125 -0.95 -21.04 -0.02
C ILE A 125 0.07 -21.94 -0.71
N GLU A 126 1.30 -22.01 -0.20
CA GLU A 126 2.34 -22.90 -0.71
C GLU A 126 1.94 -24.38 -0.56
N VAL A 127 1.48 -24.79 0.63
CA VAL A 127 1.07 -26.18 0.91
C VAL A 127 -0.33 -26.52 0.42
N GLY A 128 -1.13 -25.52 0.04
CA GLY A 128 -2.49 -25.68 -0.46
C GLY A 128 -3.52 -26.06 0.60
N ASN A 129 -3.29 -25.74 1.88
CA ASN A 129 -4.26 -25.94 2.96
C ASN A 129 -3.98 -25.04 4.17
N LEU A 130 -4.94 -24.91 5.09
CA LEU A 130 -4.89 -24.01 6.26
C LEU A 130 -4.10 -24.53 7.48
N SER A 131 -3.46 -25.70 7.41
CA SER A 131 -2.85 -26.35 8.59
C SER A 131 -1.79 -25.49 9.29
N THR A 132 -1.16 -24.58 8.56
CA THR A 132 -0.11 -23.69 9.06
C THR A 132 -0.66 -22.51 9.85
N ILE A 133 -1.91 -22.11 9.63
CA ILE A 133 -2.48 -20.86 10.15
C ILE A 133 -3.72 -21.05 11.02
N GLU A 134 -4.46 -22.16 10.89
CA GLU A 134 -5.75 -22.37 11.56
C GLU A 134 -5.70 -22.22 13.09
N ASN A 135 -4.55 -22.51 13.70
CA ASN A 135 -4.34 -22.41 15.15
C ASN A 135 -3.81 -21.04 15.61
N LEU A 136 -3.47 -20.16 14.67
CA LEU A 136 -2.95 -18.80 14.93
C LEU A 136 -4.05 -17.72 14.81
N VAL A 137 -5.23 -18.12 14.32
CA VAL A 137 -6.39 -17.25 14.12
C VAL A 137 -7.49 -17.64 15.11
N GLU A 138 -8.30 -16.65 15.53
CA GLU A 138 -9.43 -16.89 16.43
C GLU A 138 -10.43 -17.86 15.80
N LYS A 139 -10.99 -18.78 16.59
CA LYS A 139 -11.81 -19.90 16.09
C LYS A 139 -13.04 -19.46 15.28
N ASP A 140 -13.62 -18.33 15.64
CA ASP A 140 -14.76 -17.71 14.97
C ASP A 140 -14.39 -17.07 13.62
N LYS A 141 -13.12 -16.73 13.39
CA LYS A 141 -12.60 -16.19 12.12
C LYS A 141 -12.19 -17.27 11.12
N VAL A 142 -12.02 -18.52 11.55
CA VAL A 142 -11.60 -19.65 10.69
C VAL A 142 -12.52 -19.88 9.47
N PRO A 143 -13.86 -19.79 9.56
CA PRO A 143 -14.72 -19.94 8.38
C PRO A 143 -14.47 -18.90 7.29
N GLU A 144 -14.36 -17.62 7.65
CA GLU A 144 -14.07 -16.52 6.73
C GLU A 144 -12.64 -16.63 6.16
N LEU A 145 -11.67 -17.02 7.01
CA LEU A 145 -10.30 -17.31 6.58
C LEU A 145 -10.28 -18.37 5.46
N LYS A 146 -11.10 -19.41 5.63
CA LYS A 146 -11.22 -20.50 4.67
C LYS A 146 -11.84 -20.05 3.36
N GLU A 147 -12.89 -19.24 3.38
CA GLU A 147 -13.49 -18.69 2.16
C GLU A 147 -12.47 -17.86 1.35
N ARG A 148 -11.72 -16.99 2.05
CA ARG A 148 -10.67 -16.18 1.42
C ARG A 148 -9.54 -17.03 0.85
N PHE A 149 -9.10 -18.03 1.60
CA PHE A 149 -8.10 -18.99 1.15
C PHE A 149 -8.54 -19.74 -0.10
N GLU A 150 -9.78 -20.25 -0.13
CA GLU A 150 -10.33 -20.94 -1.30
C GLU A 150 -10.35 -20.03 -2.53
N LYS A 151 -10.68 -18.74 -2.35
CA LYS A 151 -10.60 -17.75 -3.44
C LYS A 151 -9.18 -17.52 -3.94
N VAL A 152 -8.20 -17.41 -3.04
CA VAL A 152 -6.78 -17.32 -3.43
C VAL A 152 -6.35 -18.54 -4.23
N MET A 153 -6.67 -19.75 -3.75
CA MET A 153 -6.31 -21.00 -4.43
C MET A 153 -6.98 -21.15 -5.80
N ALA A 154 -8.22 -20.67 -5.95
CA ALA A 154 -8.92 -20.70 -7.24
C ALA A 154 -8.29 -19.78 -8.30
N LEU A 155 -7.63 -18.69 -7.87
CA LEU A 155 -7.02 -17.69 -8.76
C LEU A 155 -5.51 -17.88 -8.95
N LYS A 156 -4.87 -18.75 -8.16
CA LYS A 156 -3.41 -18.90 -8.07
C LYS A 156 -2.75 -19.31 -9.40
N ASP A 157 -3.41 -20.17 -10.17
CA ASP A 157 -2.85 -20.76 -11.39
C ASP A 157 -3.24 -19.97 -12.65
N TYR A 158 -3.03 -18.65 -12.62
CA TYR A 158 -3.29 -17.77 -13.75
C TYR A 158 -2.14 -17.80 -14.78
N ASP A 159 -2.42 -17.43 -16.04
CA ASP A 159 -1.37 -17.21 -17.05
C ASP A 159 -0.62 -15.91 -16.72
N VAL A 160 0.70 -15.98 -16.57
CA VAL A 160 1.53 -14.81 -16.27
C VAL A 160 1.36 -13.66 -17.28
N ASN A 161 0.97 -13.95 -18.51
CA ASN A 161 0.74 -12.92 -19.54
C ASN A 161 -0.69 -12.35 -19.53
N ASP A 162 -1.59 -12.94 -18.74
CA ASP A 162 -2.87 -12.35 -18.39
C ASP A 162 -2.71 -11.50 -17.12
N VAL A 163 -2.31 -10.24 -17.32
CA VAL A 163 -2.04 -9.30 -16.23
C VAL A 163 -3.28 -9.05 -15.38
N GLU A 164 -4.47 -9.03 -15.99
CA GLU A 164 -5.73 -8.82 -15.27
C GLU A 164 -6.06 -10.02 -14.36
N ALA A 165 -5.92 -11.25 -14.85
CA ALA A 165 -6.05 -12.44 -14.00
C ALA A 165 -5.02 -12.43 -12.86
N GLY A 166 -3.79 -11.98 -13.14
CA GLY A 166 -2.78 -11.76 -12.11
C GLY A 166 -3.19 -10.74 -11.05
N ARG A 167 -3.84 -9.64 -11.45
CA ARG A 167 -4.35 -8.61 -10.52
C ARG A 167 -5.47 -9.15 -9.64
N GLU A 168 -6.40 -9.92 -10.21
CA GLU A 168 -7.45 -10.59 -9.44
C GLU A 168 -6.86 -11.51 -8.37
N TYR A 169 -5.82 -12.27 -8.72
CA TYR A 169 -5.07 -13.08 -7.76
C TYR A 169 -4.44 -12.23 -6.65
N ILE A 170 -3.75 -11.13 -6.99
CA ILE A 170 -3.11 -10.24 -6.00
C ILE A 170 -4.14 -9.59 -5.07
N GLU A 171 -5.29 -9.18 -5.59
CA GLU A 171 -6.37 -8.63 -4.77
C GLU A 171 -6.88 -9.66 -3.75
N ALA A 172 -7.13 -10.90 -4.20
CA ALA A 172 -7.54 -11.99 -3.32
C ALA A 172 -6.45 -12.33 -2.29
N TYR A 173 -5.19 -12.37 -2.74
CA TYR A 173 -4.02 -12.60 -1.90
C TYR A 173 -3.97 -11.55 -0.78
N VAL A 174 -3.89 -10.25 -1.10
CA VAL A 174 -3.80 -9.17 -0.09
C VAL A 174 -4.97 -9.21 0.89
N LYS A 175 -6.20 -9.45 0.41
CA LYS A 175 -7.39 -9.58 1.28
C LYS A 175 -7.34 -10.77 2.24
N TYR A 176 -6.71 -11.87 1.83
CA TYR A 176 -6.49 -13.03 2.68
C TYR A 176 -5.47 -12.73 3.79
N PHE A 177 -4.36 -12.05 3.47
CA PHE A 177 -3.33 -11.66 4.44
C PHE A 177 -3.83 -10.68 5.49
N LYS A 178 -4.45 -9.58 5.06
CA LYS A 178 -5.02 -8.58 5.98
C LYS A 178 -5.97 -9.22 6.98
N PHE A 179 -6.83 -10.12 6.49
CA PHE A 179 -7.76 -10.85 7.35
C PHE A 179 -7.03 -11.79 8.32
N ALA A 180 -6.04 -12.56 7.84
CA ALA A 180 -5.24 -13.47 8.65
C ALA A 180 -4.45 -12.76 9.76
N GLU A 181 -3.94 -11.56 9.48
CA GLU A 181 -3.23 -10.69 10.42
C GLU A 181 -4.16 -10.07 11.47
N GLY A 182 -5.46 -10.02 11.18
CA GLY A 182 -6.48 -9.46 12.07
C GLY A 182 -6.81 -8.00 11.80
N GLU A 183 -6.47 -7.48 10.62
CA GLU A 183 -7.06 -6.23 10.13
C GLU A 183 -8.53 -6.49 9.79
N GLU A 184 -9.42 -5.82 10.52
CA GLU A 184 -10.84 -5.86 10.22
C GLU A 184 -11.13 -4.91 9.05
N GLU A 185 -11.52 -5.48 7.91
CA GLU A 185 -12.28 -4.76 6.90
C GLU A 185 -13.60 -4.35 7.56
N ALA A 186 -13.84 -3.04 7.74
CA ALA A 186 -15.10 -2.56 8.27
C ALA A 186 -16.25 -3.08 7.37
N HIS A 187 -16.99 -4.07 7.84
CA HIS A 187 -18.16 -4.60 7.15
C HIS A 187 -19.25 -3.51 7.10
N GLY A 188 -19.24 -2.72 6.04
CA GLY A 188 -20.34 -1.84 5.65
C GLY A 188 -21.49 -2.67 5.10
N ALA A 189 -22.28 -3.27 5.99
CA ALA A 189 -23.61 -3.77 5.64
C ALA A 189 -24.63 -2.63 5.82
N GLU A 190 -24.90 -1.88 4.76
CA GLU A 190 -26.23 -1.31 4.58
C GLU A 190 -26.54 -1.08 3.10
N ALA A 191 -27.39 -1.94 2.57
CA ALA A 191 -28.12 -1.70 1.35
C ALA A 191 -29.15 -0.59 1.61
N THR A 192 -28.95 0.57 0.99
CA THR A 192 -30.06 1.47 0.67
C THR A 192 -30.06 1.76 -0.82
N SER A 193 -31.00 1.10 -1.49
CA SER A 193 -31.46 1.43 -2.82
C SER A 193 -31.96 2.86 -2.86
N LEU A 194 -31.27 3.73 -3.59
CA LEU A 194 -31.86 4.96 -4.12
C LEU A 194 -31.56 5.03 -5.62
N GLU A 195 -32.65 5.10 -6.38
CA GLU A 195 -32.70 5.19 -7.83
C GLU A 195 -31.74 6.23 -8.40
N LYS A 196 -30.97 5.83 -9.41
CA LYS A 196 -30.16 6.74 -10.23
C LYS A 196 -30.89 6.99 -11.54
N SER A 197 -31.59 8.12 -11.64
CA SER A 197 -31.93 8.71 -12.93
C SER A 197 -30.73 9.50 -13.44
N HIS A 198 -30.31 9.21 -14.67
CA HIS A 198 -29.33 9.99 -15.42
C HIS A 198 -29.83 11.41 -15.65
N ASP A 199 -28.93 12.39 -15.47
CA ASP A 199 -28.75 13.45 -16.44
C ASP A 199 -27.30 13.94 -16.42
N GLU A 200 -26.78 14.12 -17.62
CA GLU A 200 -25.40 14.42 -17.99
C GLU A 200 -25.21 15.95 -17.99
N ALA A 201 -24.26 16.49 -17.22
CA ALA A 201 -23.74 17.84 -17.43
C ALA A 201 -22.39 18.05 -16.72
N GLU A 202 -21.37 18.36 -17.52
CA GLU A 202 -20.03 18.80 -17.14
C GLU A 202 -20.04 19.90 -16.06
N THR A 203 -19.35 19.70 -14.93
CA THR A 203 -18.91 20.81 -14.06
C THR A 203 -17.61 20.48 -13.31
N LEU A 204 -16.62 21.36 -13.46
CA LEU A 204 -15.31 21.37 -12.79
C LEU A 204 -15.46 21.54 -11.26
N PRO A 205 -14.49 21.10 -10.43
CA PRO A 205 -14.59 21.21 -8.98
C PRO A 205 -14.49 22.67 -8.51
N VAL A 206 -15.61 23.20 -8.01
CA VAL A 206 -15.69 24.47 -7.30
C VAL A 206 -15.10 24.29 -5.91
N ILE A 207 -13.99 24.97 -5.63
CA ILE A 207 -13.38 25.02 -4.28
C ILE A 207 -14.37 25.73 -3.33
N PRO A 208 -14.70 25.15 -2.16
CA PRO A 208 -15.60 25.79 -1.20
C PRO A 208 -15.05 27.13 -0.69
N TRP A 209 -15.87 28.18 -0.73
CA TRP A 209 -15.50 29.55 -0.28
C TRP A 209 -15.14 29.65 1.22
N SER A 210 -15.32 28.57 1.99
CA SER A 210 -14.90 28.46 3.39
C SER A 210 -13.37 28.37 3.58
N LEU A 211 -12.60 28.05 2.52
CA LEU A 211 -11.13 27.99 2.59
C LEU A 211 -10.42 29.27 2.13
N ALA A 212 -11.12 30.21 1.48
CA ALA A 212 -10.54 31.49 1.07
C ALA A 212 -10.38 32.49 2.24
N GLY A 213 -11.17 32.35 3.32
CA GLY A 213 -11.12 33.23 4.48
C GLY A 213 -9.93 32.99 5.43
N VAL A 214 -9.30 31.80 5.37
CA VAL A 214 -8.24 31.42 6.31
C VAL A 214 -6.85 31.87 5.83
N PHE A 215 -6.65 32.04 4.53
CA PHE A 215 -5.36 32.49 3.97
C PHE A 215 -5.19 34.03 3.91
N GLY A 216 -6.26 34.81 4.03
CA GLY A 216 -6.20 36.27 4.00
C GLY A 216 -5.87 36.95 5.34
N LEU A 217 -6.19 36.30 6.47
CA LEU A 217 -6.02 36.93 7.78
C LEU A 217 -4.57 36.83 8.30
N THR A 218 -3.85 35.77 7.95
CA THR A 218 -2.46 35.54 8.37
C THR A 218 -1.47 36.41 7.60
N THR A 219 -1.72 36.67 6.32
CA THR A 219 -0.91 37.58 5.48
C THR A 219 -1.04 39.04 5.90
N LEU A 220 -2.22 39.47 6.36
CA LEU A 220 -2.42 40.84 6.84
C LEU A 220 -1.69 41.11 8.16
N ILE A 221 -1.70 40.15 9.09
CA ILE A 221 -1.04 40.30 10.41
C ILE A 221 0.49 40.30 10.27
N LEU A 222 1.04 39.42 9.42
CA LEU A 222 2.48 39.38 9.14
C LEU A 222 2.95 40.62 8.34
N GLY A 223 2.13 41.12 7.40
CA GLY A 223 2.44 42.33 6.64
C GLY A 223 2.51 43.59 7.50
N ILE A 224 1.58 43.79 8.44
CA ILE A 224 1.59 44.93 9.37
C ILE A 224 2.78 44.85 10.33
N ALA A 225 3.12 43.65 10.82
CA ALA A 225 4.27 43.43 11.69
C ALA A 225 5.61 43.70 10.98
N TYR A 226 5.74 43.29 9.72
CA TYR A 226 6.94 43.55 8.91
C TYR A 226 7.12 45.04 8.63
N HIS A 227 6.04 45.76 8.27
CA HIS A 227 6.14 47.18 7.92
C HIS A 227 6.48 48.07 9.12
N LYS A 228 5.97 47.75 10.32
CA LYS A 228 6.34 48.45 11.57
C LYS A 228 7.81 48.27 11.99
N LYS A 229 8.46 47.18 11.58
CA LYS A 229 9.86 46.90 11.91
C LYS A 229 10.84 47.56 10.93
N ALA A 230 10.40 47.88 9.72
CA ALA A 230 11.22 48.52 8.68
C ALA A 230 11.25 50.06 8.75
N CYS A 231 10.34 50.70 9.50
CA CYS A 231 10.29 52.16 9.69
C CYS A 231 10.84 52.61 11.06
N LYS A 232 11.74 51.84 11.68
CA LYS A 232 12.42 52.24 12.92
C LYS A 232 13.92 52.05 12.79
#